data_AF-A0A973N3X3-F1
#
_entry.id   AF-A0A973N3X3-F1
#
_cell.length_a   1.000
_cell.length_b   1.000
_cell.length_c   1.000
_cell.angle_alpha   90.00
_cell.angle_beta   90.00
_cell.angle_gamma   90.00
#
_symmetry.space_group_name_H-M   'P 1'
#
loop_
_entity.id
_entity.type
_entity.pdbx_description
1 polymer ?
#
loop_
_entity_poly.entity_id
_entity_poly.type
_entity_poly.pdbx_seq_one_letter_code
_entity_poly.pdbx_strand_id
1 'polypeptide(L)' 'MVQGVSRPVSLPPILQGLRLPVIGAPLFIVSNPKLVIAQCKAGVVGSFPALNARPASQVDEWLHEITEALAEHDREH' A
#
# COMPACT_ATOMS: atom_id res chain seq x y z
N MET A 1 -40.89 3.75 -9.59
CA MET A 1 -39.78 3.66 -10.56
C MET A 1 -38.70 4.67 -10.17
N VAL A 2 -37.98 4.42 -9.06
CA VAL A 2 -36.79 5.20 -8.68
C VAL A 2 -35.60 4.31 -9.00
N GLN A 3 -35.13 4.40 -10.24
CA GLN A 3 -33.81 3.91 -10.62
C GLN A 3 -32.80 5.01 -10.28
N GLY A 4 -31.63 4.67 -9.71
CA GLY A 4 -30.45 5.51 -9.88
C GLY A 4 -29.57 5.86 -8.68
N VAL A 5 -29.71 5.27 -7.48
CA VAL A 5 -28.60 5.31 -6.52
C VAL A 5 -27.65 4.18 -6.88
N SER A 6 -26.55 4.51 -7.57
CA SER A 6 -25.44 3.59 -7.72
C SER A 6 -25.03 3.14 -6.32
N ARG A 7 -25.10 1.84 -6.04
CA ARG A 7 -24.56 1.29 -4.78
C ARG A 7 -23.10 1.75 -4.73
N PRO A 8 -22.61 2.38 -3.64
CA PRO A 8 -21.18 2.59 -3.51
C PRO A 8 -20.52 1.24 -3.75
N VAL A 9 -19.55 1.20 -4.68
CA VAL A 9 -18.80 -0.01 -4.98
C VAL A 9 -18.22 -0.47 -3.65
N SER A 10 -18.76 -1.58 -3.13
CA SER A 10 -18.27 -2.18 -1.90
C SER A 10 -16.83 -2.60 -2.17
N LEU A 11 -15.89 -2.07 -1.40
CA LEU A 11 -14.49 -2.45 -1.53
C LEU A 11 -14.33 -3.93 -1.15
N PRO A 12 -13.49 -4.70 -1.88
CA PRO A 12 -13.07 -6.02 -1.45
C PRO A 12 -12.53 -5.98 -0.01
N PRO A 13 -12.69 -7.04 0.80
CA PRO A 13 -12.26 -7.06 2.21
C PRO A 13 -10.83 -6.56 2.45
N ILE A 14 -9.90 -6.93 1.56
CA ILE A 14 -8.49 -6.53 1.65
C ILE A 14 -8.25 -5.01 1.51
N LEU A 15 -9.22 -4.27 0.97
CA LEU A 15 -9.14 -2.82 0.77
C LEU A 15 -10.02 -2.03 1.76
N GLN A 16 -10.68 -2.69 2.71
CA GLN A 16 -11.60 -2.03 3.65
C GLN A 16 -10.86 -1.20 4.73
N GLY A 17 -9.58 -1.48 4.98
CA GLY A 17 -8.76 -0.72 5.93
C GLY A 17 -8.19 0.61 5.40
N LEU A 18 -8.48 0.96 4.14
CA LEU A 18 -7.97 2.20 3.54
C LEU A 18 -8.73 3.44 4.03
N ARG A 19 -8.00 4.53 4.28
CA ARG A 19 -8.59 5.85 4.60
C ARG A 19 -9.29 6.44 3.38
N LEU A 20 -8.73 6.21 2.20
CA LEU A 20 -9.29 6.53 0.88
C LEU A 20 -8.96 5.38 -0.08
N PRO A 21 -9.83 5.02 -1.03
CA PRO A 21 -9.58 3.92 -1.97
C PRO A 21 -8.59 4.35 -3.07
N VAL A 22 -7.35 4.63 -2.70
CA VAL A 22 -6.30 5.14 -3.58
C VAL A 22 -5.03 4.30 -3.47
N ILE A 23 -4.27 4.29 -4.56
CA ILE A 23 -2.96 3.63 -4.67
C ILE A 23 -1.93 4.72 -4.97
N GLY A 24 -0.84 4.76 -4.20
CA GLY A 24 0.32 5.59 -4.51
C GLY A 24 0.99 5.08 -5.77
N ALA A 25 0.95 5.84 -6.86
CA ALA A 25 1.53 5.42 -8.14
C ALA A 25 3.03 5.08 -7.99
N PRO A 26 3.53 4.01 -8.63
CA PRO A 26 4.92 3.60 -8.50
C PRO A 26 5.82 4.59 -9.26
N LEU A 27 6.77 5.19 -8.55
CA LEU A 27 7.71 6.16 -9.11
C LEU A 27 9.12 5.56 -9.15
N PHE A 28 9.75 5.60 -10.33
CA PHE A 28 11.14 5.15 -10.49
C PHE A 28 12.07 6.00 -9.60
N ILE A 29 13.01 5.37 -8.92
CA ILE A 29 13.96 5.96 -7.96
C ILE A 29 13.32 6.50 -6.66
N VAL A 30 12.12 7.08 -6.72
CA VAL A 30 11.47 7.71 -5.56
C VAL A 30 10.78 6.70 -4.65
N SER A 31 10.02 5.76 -5.22
CA SER A 31 9.28 4.77 -4.42
C SER A 31 10.25 3.74 -3.82
N ASN A 32 10.46 3.81 -2.51
CA ASN A 32 11.30 2.93 -1.71
C ASN A 32 10.52 2.47 -0.45
N PRO A 33 11.09 1.60 0.40
CA PRO A 33 10.39 1.07 1.57
C PRO A 33 9.83 2.14 2.49
N LYS A 34 10.59 3.20 2.77
CA LYS A 34 10.16 4.29 3.67
C LYS A 34 8.88 4.98 3.17
N LEU A 35 8.79 5.25 1.87
CA LEU A 35 7.60 5.85 1.28
C LEU A 35 6.41 4.89 1.32
N VAL A 36 6.63 3.63 0.97
CA VAL A 36 5.58 2.59 0.95
C VAL A 36 5.02 2.36 2.35
N ILE A 37 5.88 2.26 3.36
CA ILE A 37 5.50 2.12 4.77
C ILE A 37 4.67 3.33 5.20
N ALA A 38 5.11 4.55 4.90
CA ALA A 38 4.37 5.76 5.26
C ALA A 38 2.98 5.82 4.60
N GLN A 39 2.87 5.42 3.33
CA GLN A 39 1.60 5.33 2.60
C GLN A 39 0.66 4.31 3.24
N CYS A 40 1.16 3.10 3.52
CA CYS A 40 0.38 2.04 4.17
C CYS A 40 -0.14 2.48 5.55
N LYS A 41 0.72 3.07 6.40
CA LYS A 41 0.33 3.61 7.72
C LYS A 41 -0.69 4.76 7.63
N ALA A 42 -0.72 5.49 6.50
CA ALA A 42 -1.70 6.55 6.25
C ALA A 42 -3.04 6.03 5.70
N GLY A 43 -3.19 4.72 5.51
CA GLY A 43 -4.38 4.11 4.92
C GLY A 43 -4.44 4.27 3.39
N VAL A 44 -3.29 4.25 2.72
CA VAL A 44 -3.13 4.25 1.26
C VAL A 44 -2.38 2.99 0.83
N VAL A 45 -2.75 2.39 -0.30
CA VAL A 45 -1.95 1.27 -0.85
C VAL A 45 -0.61 1.81 -1.35
N GLY A 46 0.48 1.42 -0.71
CA GLY A 46 1.83 1.74 -1.17
C GLY A 46 2.29 0.85 -2.32
N SER A 47 3.09 1.40 -3.24
CA SER A 47 3.66 0.64 -4.36
C SER A 47 5.04 1.14 -4.79
N PHE A 48 5.86 0.25 -5.34
CA PHE A 48 7.18 0.57 -5.89
C PHE A 48 7.51 -0.33 -7.09
N PRO A 49 8.25 0.17 -8.11
CA PRO A 49 8.81 -0.69 -9.14
C PRO A 49 9.85 -1.64 -8.53
N ALA A 50 9.76 -2.95 -8.81
CA ALA A 50 10.76 -3.92 -8.36
C ALA A 50 12.19 -3.54 -8.80
N LEU A 51 12.33 -2.90 -9.97
CA LEU A 51 13.60 -2.39 -10.50
C LEU A 51 14.23 -1.25 -9.66
N ASN A 52 13.55 -0.71 -8.64
CA ASN A 52 14.15 0.25 -7.71
C ASN A 52 15.06 -0.45 -6.68
N ALA A 53 14.76 -1.69 -6.31
CA ALA A 53 15.63 -2.49 -5.46
C ALA A 53 16.77 -3.07 -6.32
N ARG A 54 18.02 -2.70 -5.99
CA ARG A 54 19.20 -3.04 -6.78
C ARG A 54 20.35 -3.41 -5.85
N PRO A 55 20.86 -4.65 -5.93
CA PRO A 55 20.54 -5.73 -6.88
C PRO A 55 19.12 -6.31 -6.72
N ALA A 56 18.67 -7.14 -7.66
CA ALA A 56 17.32 -7.73 -7.62
C ALA A 56 17.01 -8.53 -6.34
N SER A 57 18.04 -9.09 -5.68
CA SER A 57 17.91 -9.76 -4.39
C SER A 57 17.41 -8.82 -3.28
N GLN A 58 17.65 -7.51 -3.41
CA GLN A 58 17.21 -6.50 -2.46
C GLN A 58 15.68 -6.35 -2.42
N VAL A 59 14.95 -6.85 -3.42
CA VAL A 59 13.48 -6.84 -3.38
C VAL A 59 12.96 -7.63 -2.19
N ASP A 60 13.58 -8.77 -1.86
CA ASP A 60 13.19 -9.61 -0.72
C ASP A 60 13.44 -8.87 0.61
N GLU A 61 14.60 -8.24 0.76
CA GLU A 61 14.94 -7.39 1.91
C GLU A 61 13.93 -6.25 2.11
N TRP A 62 13.54 -5.58 1.02
CA TRP A 62 12.53 -4.52 1.06
C TRP A 62 11.16 -5.02 1.47
N LEU A 63 10.73 -6.18 0.95
CA LEU A 63 9.46 -6.79 1.33
C LEU A 63 9.44 -7.20 2.80
N HIS A 64 10.57 -7.70 3.31
CA HIS A 64 10.74 -8.00 4.73
C HIS A 64 10.64 -6.74 5.59
N GLU A 65 11.39 -5.68 5.26
CA GLU A 65 11.34 -4.38 5.96
C GLU A 65 9.91 -3.82 6.03
N ILE A 66 9.19 -3.81 4.90
CA ILE A 66 7.81 -3.32 4.82
C ILE A 66 6.89 -4.18 5.70
N THR A 67 7.02 -5.51 5.62
CA THR A 67 6.15 -6.44 6.37
C THR A 67 6.35 -6.27 7.88
N GLU A 68 7.60 -6.23 8.34
CA GLU A 68 7.90 -6.07 9.78
C GLU A 68 7.44 -4.71 10.31
N ALA A 69 7.69 -3.63 9.57
CA ALA A 69 7.31 -2.28 9.96
C ALA A 69 5.78 -2.07 10.04
N LEU A 70 5.02 -2.76 9.19
CA LEU A 70 3.55 -2.74 9.24
C LEU A 70 3.00 -3.66 10.32
N ALA A 71 3.58 -4.85 10.51
CA ALA A 71 3.18 -5.75 11.58
C ALA A 71 3.41 -5.13 12.98
N GLU A 72 4.47 -4.33 13.15
CA GLU A 72 4.67 -3.56 14.39
C GLU A 72 3.60 -2.48 14.56
N HIS A 73 3.31 -1.71 13.51
CA HIS A 73 2.28 -0.68 13.55
C HIS A 73 0.89 -1.24 13.90
N ASP A 74 0.52 -2.39 13.32
CA ASP A 74 -0.75 -3.06 13.59
C ASP A 74 -0.84 -3.63 15.02
N ARG A 75 0.29 -3.86 15.71
CA ARG A 75 0.29 -4.25 17.14
C ARG A 75 0.11 -3.04 18.06
N GLU A 76 0.60 -1.89 17.65
CA GLU A 76 0.58 -0.67 18.46
C GLU A 76 -0.74 0.11 18.35
N HIS A 77 -1.55 -0.11 17.29
CA HIS A 77 -2.71 0.72 16.93
C HIS A 77 -3.94 -0.13 16.59
#